data_AF-A8GJY0-F1
#
_entry.id   AF-A8GJY0-F1
#
_cell.length_a   1.000
_cell.length_b   1.000
_cell.length_c   1.000
_cell.angle_alpha   90.00
_cell.angle_beta   90.00
_cell.angle_gamma   90.00
#
_symmetry.space_group_name_H-M   'P 1'
#
loop_
_entity.id
_entity.type
_entity.pdbx_description
1 polymer ?
#
loop_
_entity_poly.entity_id
_entity_poly.type
_entity_poly.pdbx_seq_one_letter_code
_entity_poly.pdbx_strand_id
1 'polypeptide(L)'
;MIKRPRWQYVLLIALALLALATLLVPCMVRTESELRIRAGQQGLSLPDGFYVYQRLDQRGIRIKSITPEGDGLVIRLDSPEQQLLAREALQNILPPGYIIALSESPVPTHWVREFARAPLNLG
;
A
#
# COMPACT_ATOMS: atom_id res chain seq x y z
N MET A 1 -3.56 7.73 55.28
CA MET A 1 -3.26 6.48 54.53
C MET A 1 -4.37 6.23 53.51
N ILE A 2 -4.19 6.70 52.27
CA ILE A 2 -5.16 6.40 51.21
C ILE A 2 -4.99 4.92 50.88
N LYS A 3 -5.90 4.06 51.37
CA LYS A 3 -6.03 2.67 50.92
C LYS A 3 -6.29 2.74 49.43
N ARG A 4 -5.24 2.61 48.61
CA ARG A 4 -5.35 2.54 47.15
C ARG A 4 -6.25 1.34 46.86
N PRO A 5 -7.52 1.53 46.44
CA PRO A 5 -8.42 0.41 46.25
C PRO A 5 -7.85 -0.50 45.16
N ARG A 6 -7.93 -1.83 45.35
CA ARG A 6 -7.37 -2.80 44.40
C ARG A 6 -7.85 -2.58 42.96
N TRP A 7 -9.03 -1.99 42.82
CA TRP A 7 -9.62 -1.60 41.55
C TRP A 7 -8.76 -0.59 40.75
N GLN A 8 -8.01 0.31 41.40
CA GLN A 8 -7.10 1.22 40.70
C GLN A 8 -6.02 0.46 39.93
N TYR A 9 -5.47 -0.62 40.51
CA TYR A 9 -4.47 -1.44 39.81
C TYR A 9 -5.09 -2.19 38.63
N VAL A 10 -6.32 -2.69 38.76
CA VAL A 10 -7.06 -3.32 37.65
C VAL A 10 -7.30 -2.31 36.52
N LEU A 11 -7.76 -1.11 36.86
CA LEU A 11 -7.98 -0.04 35.89
C LEU A 11 -6.68 0.36 35.18
N LEU A 12 -5.57 0.46 35.93
CA LEU A 12 -4.25 0.76 35.36
C LEU A 12 -3.77 -0.34 34.41
N ILE A 13 -3.94 -1.62 34.77
CA ILE A 13 -3.59 -2.75 33.90
C ILE A 13 -4.47 -2.75 32.64
N ALA A 14 -5.78 -2.53 32.78
CA ALA A 14 -6.69 -2.45 31.64
C ALA A 14 -6.32 -1.31 30.69
N LEU A 15 -5.98 -0.12 31.24
CA LEU A 15 -5.51 1.02 30.45
C LEU A 15 -4.17 0.71 29.76
N ALA A 16 -3.24 0.04 30.45
CA ALA A 16 -1.96 -0.36 29.86
C ALA A 16 -2.14 -1.37 28.72
N LEU A 17 -3.03 -2.35 28.87
CA LEU A 17 -3.38 -3.30 27.81
C LEU A 17 -4.04 -2.61 26.62
N LEU A 18 -4.95 -1.66 26.87
CA LEU A 18 -5.57 -0.87 25.81
C LEU A 18 -4.53 -0.03 25.05
N ALA A 19 -3.61 0.62 25.78
CA ALA A 19 -2.52 1.37 25.19
C ALA A 19 -1.60 0.47 24.35
N LEU A 20 -1.20 -0.68 24.87
CA LEU A 20 -0.41 -1.67 24.14
C LEU A 20 -1.13 -2.15 22.88
N ALA A 21 -2.41 -2.52 22.99
CA ALA A 21 -3.22 -2.92 21.84
C ALA A 21 -3.23 -1.84 20.76
N THR A 22 -3.40 -0.57 21.15
CA THR A 22 -3.42 0.58 20.24
C THR A 22 -2.07 0.80 19.54
N LEU A 23 -0.95 0.56 20.24
CA LEU A 23 0.40 0.62 19.67
C LEU A 23 0.67 -0.51 18.67
N LEU A 24 0.06 -1.67 18.84
CA LEU A 24 0.22 -2.81 17.92
C LEU A 24 -0.63 -2.66 16.64
N VAL A 25 -1.70 -1.87 16.66
CA VAL A 25 -2.58 -1.64 15.48
C VAL A 25 -1.81 -1.20 14.22
N PRO A 26 -1.01 -0.11 14.22
CA PRO A 26 -0.33 0.35 13.01
C PRO A 26 0.70 -0.67 12.48
N CYS A 27 1.30 -1.48 13.36
CA CYS A 27 2.28 -2.49 12.97
C CYS A 27 1.67 -3.63 12.13
N MET A 28 0.37 -3.90 12.32
CA MET A 28 -0.36 -4.91 11.55
C MET A 28 -0.90 -4.38 10.22
N VAL A 29 -0.87 -3.06 9.99
CA VAL A 29 -1.27 -2.47 8.72
C VAL A 29 -0.23 -2.85 7.67
N ARG A 30 -0.61 -3.74 6.75
CA ARG A 30 0.23 -4.09 5.62
C ARG A 30 0.30 -2.89 4.67
N THR A 31 1.51 -2.49 4.32
CA THR A 31 1.77 -1.60 3.19
C THR A 31 2.08 -2.44 1.96
N GLU A 32 1.64 -1.98 0.80
CA GLU A 32 2.00 -2.55 -0.49
C GLU A 32 3.00 -1.64 -1.18
N SER A 33 3.98 -2.29 -1.79
CA SER A 33 5.00 -1.66 -2.61
C SER A 33 4.39 -1.24 -3.95
N GLU A 34 4.42 0.06 -4.26
CA GLU A 34 3.86 0.61 -5.49
C GLU A 34 4.94 1.27 -6.37
N LEU A 35 4.82 1.10 -7.67
CA LEU A 35 5.65 1.76 -8.65
C LEU A 35 4.74 2.60 -9.55
N ARG A 36 4.96 3.91 -9.53
CA ARG A 36 4.16 4.85 -10.31
C ARG A 36 4.97 5.34 -11.51
N ILE A 37 4.40 5.16 -12.69
CA ILE A 37 4.96 5.63 -13.95
C ILE A 37 4.14 6.83 -14.40
N ARG A 38 4.79 7.94 -14.73
CA ARG A 38 4.15 9.14 -15.28
C ARG A 38 4.86 9.61 -16.53
N ALA A 39 4.13 10.24 -17.42
CA ALA A 39 4.73 10.99 -18.52
C ALA A 39 5.41 12.25 -17.93
N GLY A 40 6.74 12.34 -18.06
CA GLY A 40 7.52 13.50 -17.59
C GLY A 40 7.49 14.69 -18.54
N GLN A 41 7.07 14.47 -19.78
CA GLN A 41 6.97 15.50 -20.81
C GLN A 41 5.53 15.63 -21.29
N GLN A 42 5.08 16.87 -21.49
CA GLN A 42 3.77 17.15 -22.07
C GLN A 42 3.69 16.56 -23.47
N GLY A 43 2.64 15.77 -23.72
CA GLY A 43 2.40 15.11 -25.01
C GLY A 43 2.88 13.65 -25.11
N LEU A 44 3.63 13.13 -24.13
CA LEU A 44 3.87 11.68 -24.04
C LEU A 44 2.60 10.99 -23.53
N SER A 45 2.10 10.05 -24.32
CA SER A 45 0.99 9.18 -23.89
C SER A 45 1.46 8.22 -22.80
N LEU A 46 0.55 7.89 -21.88
CA LEU A 46 0.82 6.91 -20.83
C LEU A 46 1.16 5.54 -21.45
N PRO A 47 2.16 4.79 -20.91
CA PRO A 47 2.48 3.49 -21.49
C PRO A 47 1.32 2.52 -21.25
N ASP A 48 1.13 1.62 -22.21
CA ASP A 48 0.09 0.59 -22.11
C ASP A 48 0.37 -0.33 -20.91
N GLY A 49 -0.64 -0.47 -20.03
CA GLY A 49 -0.56 -1.36 -18.88
C GLY A 49 -0.27 -2.80 -19.26
N PHE A 50 -0.81 -3.28 -20.39
CA PHE A 50 -0.54 -4.63 -20.85
C PHE A 50 0.93 -4.81 -21.28
N TYR A 51 1.50 -3.83 -21.97
CA TYR A 51 2.92 -3.83 -22.36
C TYR A 51 3.84 -3.88 -21.13
N VAL A 52 3.56 -3.03 -20.15
CA VAL A 52 4.35 -2.98 -18.90
C VAL A 52 4.24 -4.29 -18.13
N TYR A 53 3.04 -4.85 -18.02
CA TYR A 53 2.80 -6.15 -17.39
C TYR A 53 3.64 -7.24 -18.05
N GLN A 54 3.55 -7.37 -19.37
CA GLN A 54 4.26 -8.42 -20.12
C GLN A 54 5.78 -8.30 -19.96
N ARG A 55 6.33 -7.09 -19.98
CA ARG A 55 7.78 -6.88 -19.87
C ARG A 55 8.34 -7.19 -18.48
N LEU A 56 7.54 -6.94 -17.44
CA LEU A 56 7.87 -7.31 -16.07
C LEU A 56 7.73 -8.82 -15.86
N ASP A 57 6.66 -9.43 -16.39
CA ASP A 57 6.44 -10.88 -16.35
C ASP A 57 7.57 -11.65 -17.06
N GLN A 58 8.04 -11.16 -18.21
CA GLN A 58 9.20 -11.73 -18.94
C GLN A 58 10.51 -11.75 -18.11
N ARG A 59 10.65 -10.86 -17.13
CA ARG A 59 11.80 -10.85 -16.20
C ARG A 59 11.53 -11.63 -14.91
N GLY A 60 10.40 -12.32 -14.82
CA GLY A 60 9.97 -13.05 -13.63
C GLY A 60 9.49 -12.14 -12.49
N ILE A 61 9.20 -10.87 -12.76
CA ILE A 61 8.73 -9.91 -11.76
C ILE A 61 7.22 -10.02 -11.64
N ARG A 62 6.74 -10.55 -10.52
CA ARG A 62 5.31 -10.73 -10.27
C ARG A 62 4.65 -9.43 -9.86
N ILE A 63 3.67 -9.01 -10.64
CA ILE A 63 2.83 -7.85 -10.36
C ILE A 63 1.54 -8.31 -9.71
N LYS A 64 1.10 -7.60 -8.67
CA LYS A 64 -0.19 -7.85 -8.02
C LYS A 64 -1.35 -7.19 -8.76
N SER A 65 -1.16 -5.94 -9.15
CA SER A 65 -2.11 -5.22 -10.00
C SER A 65 -1.43 -4.11 -10.78
N ILE A 66 -2.06 -3.73 -11.88
CA ILE A 66 -1.67 -2.58 -12.69
C ILE A 66 -2.93 -1.76 -12.94
N THR A 67 -2.88 -0.47 -12.62
CA THR A 67 -4.07 0.39 -12.65
C THR A 67 -3.68 1.76 -13.22
N PRO A 68 -4.33 2.21 -14.30
CA PRO A 68 -4.16 3.58 -14.76
C PRO A 68 -4.80 4.54 -13.75
N GLU A 69 -4.06 5.56 -13.33
CA GLU A 69 -4.48 6.56 -12.36
C GLU A 69 -4.09 7.95 -12.86
N GLY A 70 -5.09 8.72 -13.33
CA GLY A 70 -4.89 10.03 -13.95
C GLY A 70 -3.95 9.93 -15.16
N ASP A 71 -2.93 10.78 -15.19
CA ASP A 71 -1.86 10.78 -16.20
C ASP A 71 -0.70 9.83 -15.86
N GLY A 72 -1.01 8.76 -15.11
CA GLY A 72 -0.03 7.83 -14.57
C GLY A 72 -0.51 6.38 -14.55
N LEU A 73 0.44 5.47 -14.39
CA LEU A 73 0.20 4.04 -14.23
C LEU A 73 0.76 3.60 -12.89
N VAL A 74 -0.08 3.05 -12.04
CA VAL A 74 0.32 2.50 -10.73
C VAL A 74 0.40 1.00 -10.82
N ILE A 75 1.55 0.46 -10.44
CA ILE A 75 1.86 -0.96 -10.47
C ILE A 75 2.10 -1.38 -9.04
N ARG A 76 1.31 -2.32 -8.52
CA ARG A 76 1.49 -2.85 -7.17
C ARG A 76 2.32 -4.12 -7.23
N LEU A 77 3.33 -4.20 -6.37
CA LEU A 77 4.27 -5.30 -6.25
C LEU A 77 4.18 -5.91 -4.86
N ASP A 78 4.60 -7.17 -4.76
CA ASP A 78 4.50 -7.95 -3.53
C ASP A 78 5.48 -7.47 -2.45
N SER A 79 6.66 -6.99 -2.88
CA SER A 79 7.74 -6.59 -1.99
C SER A 79 8.52 -5.39 -2.53
N PRO A 80 9.20 -4.63 -1.64
CA PRO A 80 10.03 -3.50 -2.05
C PRO A 80 11.23 -3.93 -2.89
N GLU A 81 11.74 -5.16 -2.70
CA GLU A 81 12.79 -5.74 -3.53
C GLU A 81 12.31 -5.93 -4.97
N GLN A 82 11.12 -6.52 -5.16
CA GLN A 82 10.52 -6.64 -6.49
C GLN A 82 10.22 -5.27 -7.10
N GLN A 83 9.81 -4.29 -6.29
CA GLN A 83 9.57 -2.92 -6.75
C GLN A 83 10.86 -2.28 -7.29
N LEU A 84 12.00 -2.49 -6.64
CA LEU A 84 13.29 -1.99 -7.11
C LEU A 84 13.70 -2.67 -8.43
N LEU A 85 13.57 -4.00 -8.50
CA LEU A 85 13.82 -4.76 -9.72
C LEU A 85 12.91 -4.30 -10.87
N ALA A 86 11.64 -4.02 -10.57
CA ALA A 86 10.68 -3.49 -11.54
C ALA A 86 11.08 -2.09 -12.00
N ARG A 87 11.54 -1.22 -11.10
CA ARG A 87 12.04 0.12 -11.44
C ARG A 87 13.23 0.04 -12.39
N GLU A 88 14.20 -0.82 -12.11
CA GLU A 88 15.37 -1.04 -12.96
C GLU A 88 14.98 -1.64 -14.31
N ALA A 89 14.10 -2.65 -14.29
CA ALA A 89 13.54 -3.25 -15.49
C ALA A 89 12.84 -2.21 -16.38
N LEU A 90 12.02 -1.34 -15.79
CA LEU A 90 11.24 -0.33 -16.49
C LEU A 90 12.10 0.81 -17.04
N GLN A 91 13.09 1.27 -16.28
CA GLN A 91 14.05 2.27 -16.76
C GLN A 91 14.81 1.81 -18.00
N ASN A 92 15.06 0.49 -18.13
CA ASN A 92 15.78 -0.07 -19.28
C ASN A 92 14.90 -0.32 -20.51
N ILE A 93 13.58 -0.46 -20.36
CA ILE A 93 12.66 -0.82 -21.47
C ILE A 93 11.79 0.35 -21.94
N LEU A 94 11.52 1.30 -21.05
CA LEU A 94 10.69 2.44 -21.39
C LEU A 94 11.55 3.48 -22.11
N PRO A 95 11.03 4.07 -23.20
CA PRO A 95 11.68 5.21 -23.83
C PRO A 95 12.02 6.32 -22.84
N PRO A 96 13.06 7.13 -23.10
CA PRO A 96 13.31 8.32 -22.31
C PRO A 96 12.08 9.24 -22.33
N GLY A 97 11.77 9.85 -21.18
CA GLY A 97 10.62 10.74 -21.00
C GLY A 97 9.60 10.28 -19.97
N TYR A 98 9.63 9.00 -19.58
CA TYR A 98 8.82 8.51 -18.45
C TYR A 98 9.55 8.70 -17.12
N ILE A 99 8.82 9.20 -16.12
CA ILE A 99 9.28 9.33 -14.75
C ILE A 99 8.75 8.12 -13.98
N ILE A 100 9.67 7.31 -13.45
CA ILE A 100 9.34 6.13 -12.66
C ILE A 100 9.65 6.45 -11.19
N ALA A 101 8.61 6.59 -10.39
CA ALA A 101 8.67 6.90 -8.97
C ALA A 101 8.30 5.67 -8.12
N LEU A 102 9.05 5.46 -7.05
CA LEU A 102 8.74 4.49 -6.01
C LEU A 102 7.69 5.10 -5.07
N SER A 103 6.68 4.33 -4.70
CA SER A 103 5.60 4.75 -3.82
C SER A 103 5.20 3.58 -2.92
N GLU A 104 4.58 3.88 -1.79
CA GLU A 104 4.12 2.87 -0.84
C GLU A 104 2.72 3.28 -0.41
N SER A 105 1.74 2.40 -0.62
CA SER A 105 0.35 2.69 -0.27
C SER A 105 -0.14 1.67 0.76
N PRO A 106 -0.89 2.10 1.79
CA PRO A 106 -1.50 1.19 2.73
C PRO A 106 -2.49 0.29 1.99
N VAL A 107 -2.40 -1.03 2.23
CA VAL A 107 -3.36 -1.98 1.69
C VAL A 107 -4.71 -1.69 2.35
N PRO A 108 -5.80 -1.48 1.58
CA PRO A 108 -7.12 -1.39 2.16
C PRO A 108 -7.37 -2.67 2.96
N THR A 109 -7.40 -2.57 4.29
CA THR A 109 -7.66 -3.71 5.17
C THR A 109 -9.03 -4.28 4.84
N HIS A 110 -9.15 -5.61 4.79
CA HIS A 110 -10.41 -6.29 4.48
C HIS A 110 -11.54 -5.85 5.42
N TRP A 111 -11.24 -5.65 6.71
CA TRP A 111 -12.17 -5.14 7.71
C TRP A 111 -12.83 -3.82 7.28
N VAL A 112 -12.06 -2.89 6.69
CA VAL A 112 -12.61 -1.61 6.21
C VAL A 112 -13.60 -1.84 5.07
N ARG A 113 -13.35 -2.81 4.19
CA ARG A 113 -14.28 -3.19 3.11
C ARG A 113 -15.53 -3.89 3.64
N GLU A 114 -15.43 -4.62 4.75
CA GLU A 114 -16.60 -5.22 5.41
C GLU A 114 -17.44 -4.18 6.15
N PHE A 115 -16.82 -3.31 6.95
CA PHE A 115 -17.53 -2.22 7.63
C PHE A 115 -18.15 -1.21 6.65
N ALA A 116 -17.45 -0.85 5.57
CA ALA A 116 -18.02 0.02 4.55
C ALA A 116 -19.15 -0.64 3.75
N ARG A 117 -19.16 -1.97 3.66
CA ARG A 117 -20.27 -2.73 3.05
C ARG A 117 -21.39 -3.05 4.01
N ALA A 118 -21.15 -3.05 5.32
CA ALA A 118 -22.21 -3.14 6.30
C ALA A 118 -23.07 -1.88 6.11
N PRO A 119 -24.23 -2.01 5.44
CA PRO A 119 -25.12 -0.86 5.34
C PRO A 119 -25.49 -0.55 6.77
N LEU A 120 -25.38 0.71 7.16
CA LEU A 120 -25.99 1.24 8.37
C LEU A 120 -27.51 1.03 8.24
N ASN A 121 -27.95 -0.19 8.49
CA ASN A 121 -29.32 -0.55 8.77
C ASN A 121 -29.57 -0.09 10.21
N LEU A 122 -29.55 1.22 10.40
CA LEU A 122 -30.19 1.86 11.54
C LEU A 122 -31.66 1.99 11.12
N GLY A 123 -32.36 0.86 11.19
CA GLY A 123 -33.80 0.84 11.38
C GLY A 123 -34.14 1.08 12.84
#